data_AF-A0A162GFK3-F1
#
_entry.id   AF-A0A162GFK3-F1
#
_cell.length_a   1.000
_cell.length_b   1.000
_cell.length_c   1.000
_cell.angle_alpha   90.00
_cell.angle_beta   90.00
_cell.angle_gamma   90.00
#
_symmetry.space_group_name_H-M   'P 1'
#
loop_
_entity.id
_entity.type
_entity.pdbx_description
1 polymer ?
#
loop_
_entity_poly.entity_id
_entity_poly.type
_entity_poly.pdbx_seq_one_letter_code
_entity_poly.pdbx_strand_id
1 'polypeptide(L)'
;MNEVWTRDQDLKFYGVSIGARMTAIRFDSGDVFVHSPIKLTEEIVRDLQAMGTVRWAVAPNKMHHLYVADLKKHFPEVQIFCAPELDKKRSDFKFDGVITNEQSFPWSSEVKHVFIEGAPFYNEVVFFHPKTKTLIVSDLATNFQQTDSLLTKMFLKILGSYGHFGWTKTEKRLFIKDKNAFYRSLDKVLSFDFDRIILAHGEPVLTDGKQMLQKVFAR
;
A
#
# COMPACT_ATOMS: atom_id res chain seq x y z
N MET A 1 -6.41 11.60 19.06
CA MET A 1 -6.13 10.23 18.57
C MET A 1 -5.55 10.37 17.18
N ASN A 2 -4.54 9.56 16.82
CA ASN A 2 -3.96 9.60 15.47
C ASN A 2 -4.96 9.00 14.48
N GLU A 3 -5.34 9.76 13.46
CA GLU A 3 -6.29 9.33 12.42
C GLU A 3 -5.72 8.25 11.51
N VAL A 4 -4.39 8.20 11.38
CA VAL A 4 -3.67 7.18 10.64
C VAL A 4 -2.83 6.37 11.61
N TRP A 5 -3.01 5.06 11.58
CA TRP A 5 -2.34 4.09 12.42
C TRP A 5 -1.67 3.03 11.55
N THR A 6 -0.50 2.55 11.98
CA THR A 6 0.25 1.52 11.24
C THR A 6 0.72 0.41 12.16
N ARG A 7 0.81 -0.80 11.61
CA ARG A 7 1.48 -1.94 12.22
C ARG A 7 2.37 -2.61 11.20
N ASP A 8 3.57 -2.93 11.66
CA ASP A 8 4.58 -3.60 10.86
C ASP A 8 4.62 -5.08 11.24
N GLN A 9 4.90 -5.93 10.27
CA GLN A 9 5.09 -7.36 10.44
C GLN A 9 6.40 -7.77 9.80
N ASP A 10 7.17 -8.62 10.49
CA ASP A 10 8.27 -9.34 9.87
C ASP A 10 7.75 -10.28 8.77
N LEU A 11 8.29 -10.08 7.57
CA LEU A 11 8.01 -10.93 6.42
C LEU A 11 9.32 -11.23 5.68
N LYS A 12 9.51 -12.51 5.37
CA LYS A 12 10.65 -12.99 4.58
C LYS A 12 10.18 -13.56 3.25
N PHE A 13 10.85 -13.18 2.18
CA PHE A 13 10.65 -13.74 0.84
C PHE A 13 11.97 -14.35 0.37
N TYR A 14 12.01 -15.67 0.18
CA TYR A 14 13.25 -16.43 -0.10
C TYR A 14 14.43 -16.09 0.83
N GLY A 15 14.14 -15.92 2.14
CA GLY A 15 15.16 -15.59 3.15
C GLY A 15 15.50 -14.10 3.26
N VAL A 16 15.06 -13.26 2.32
CA VAL A 16 15.22 -11.80 2.37
C VAL A 16 14.12 -11.20 3.26
N SER A 17 14.50 -10.55 4.35
CA SER A 17 13.58 -9.78 5.18
C SER A 17 13.11 -8.52 4.44
N ILE A 18 11.85 -8.50 4.02
CA ILE A 18 11.23 -7.37 3.30
C ILE A 18 10.22 -6.61 4.16
N GLY A 19 9.74 -7.23 5.24
CA GLY A 19 8.68 -6.69 6.09
C GLY A 19 7.35 -6.55 5.34
N ALA A 20 6.30 -6.18 6.06
CA ALA A 20 5.03 -5.72 5.52
C ALA A 20 4.42 -4.70 6.49
N ARG A 21 3.58 -3.81 5.98
CA ARG A 21 2.87 -2.83 6.81
C ARG A 21 1.39 -2.80 6.48
N MET A 22 0.57 -2.87 7.51
CA MET A 22 -0.83 -2.51 7.45
C MET A 22 -1.00 -1.06 7.87
N THR A 23 -1.86 -0.33 7.17
CA THR A 23 -2.27 1.03 7.54
C THR A 23 -3.78 1.03 7.80
N ALA A 24 -4.22 1.62 8.90
CA ALA A 24 -5.62 1.86 9.18
C ALA A 24 -5.87 3.36 9.29
N ILE A 25 -7.02 3.81 8.79
CA ILE A 25 -7.45 5.21 8.85
C ILE A 25 -8.81 5.25 9.53
N ARG A 26 -8.94 6.06 10.58
CA ARG A 26 -10.21 6.31 11.25
C ARG A 26 -10.86 7.52 10.60
N PHE A 27 -12.09 7.33 10.12
CA PHE A 27 -12.90 8.37 9.51
C PHE A 27 -13.65 9.19 10.56
N ASP A 28 -14.16 10.35 10.15
CA ASP A 28 -14.93 11.23 11.03
C ASP A 28 -16.21 10.55 11.55
N SER A 29 -16.77 9.58 10.80
CA SER A 29 -17.90 8.74 11.24
C SER A 29 -17.56 7.78 12.38
N GLY A 30 -16.27 7.53 12.64
CA GLY A 30 -15.79 6.46 13.51
C GLY A 30 -15.64 5.11 12.80
N ASP A 31 -15.93 5.01 11.50
CA ASP A 31 -15.57 3.85 10.70
C ASP A 31 -14.05 3.81 10.46
N VAL A 32 -13.52 2.62 10.18
CA VAL A 32 -12.11 2.37 9.94
C VAL A 32 -11.91 1.73 8.57
N PHE A 33 -11.02 2.34 7.78
CA PHE A 33 -10.51 1.84 6.51
C PHE A 33 -9.16 1.16 6.73
N VAL A 34 -8.97 -0.05 6.22
CA VAL A 34 -7.74 -0.84 6.36
C VAL A 34 -7.08 -1.09 5.01
N HIS A 35 -5.80 -0.76 4.90
CA HIS A 35 -4.95 -1.00 3.73
C HIS A 35 -3.89 -2.06 4.02
N SER A 36 -3.77 -3.04 3.12
CA SER A 36 -2.76 -4.11 3.16
C SER A 36 -2.77 -4.88 4.49
N PRO A 37 -3.82 -5.68 4.78
CA PRO A 37 -3.89 -6.44 6.01
C PRO A 37 -2.66 -7.35 6.21
N ILE A 38 -2.12 -7.32 7.43
CA ILE A 38 -1.04 -8.20 7.90
C ILE A 38 -1.62 -9.34 8.74
N LYS A 39 -0.78 -10.25 9.24
CA LYS A 39 -1.22 -11.30 10.17
C LYS A 39 -1.89 -10.67 11.39
N LEU A 40 -3.12 -11.06 11.69
CA LEU A 40 -3.82 -10.52 12.85
C LEU A 40 -3.43 -11.27 14.11
N THR A 41 -2.84 -10.53 15.05
CA THR A 41 -2.72 -10.96 16.45
C THR A 41 -3.90 -10.43 17.24
N GLU A 42 -4.16 -11.00 18.42
CA GLU A 42 -5.19 -10.46 19.31
C GLU A 42 -4.97 -8.98 19.65
N GLU A 43 -3.71 -8.56 19.76
CA GLU A 43 -3.35 -7.15 19.98
C GLU A 43 -3.78 -6.28 18.80
N ILE A 44 -3.47 -6.68 17.57
CA ILE A 44 -3.87 -5.94 16.36
C ILE A 44 -5.40 -5.86 16.25
N VAL A 45 -6.11 -6.95 16.58
CA VAL A 45 -7.59 -6.97 16.58
C VAL A 45 -8.14 -5.98 17.60
N ARG A 46 -7.61 -5.99 18.84
CA ARG A 46 -8.00 -5.05 19.89
C ARG A 46 -7.72 -3.60 19.50
N ASP A 47 -6.56 -3.33 18.91
CA ASP A 47 -6.18 -2.00 18.45
C ASP A 47 -7.15 -1.49 17.38
N LEU A 48 -7.49 -2.30 16.38
CA LEU A 48 -8.46 -1.94 15.34
C LEU A 48 -9.85 -1.68 15.92
N GLN A 49 -10.32 -2.52 16.85
CA GLN A 49 -11.61 -2.34 17.55
C GLN A 49 -11.64 -1.06 18.39
N ALA A 50 -10.54 -0.73 19.08
CA ALA A 50 -10.41 0.50 19.84
C ALA A 50 -10.37 1.74 18.93
N MET A 51 -9.89 1.59 17.70
CA MET A 51 -9.85 2.65 16.71
C MET A 51 -11.25 3.02 16.21
N GLY A 52 -12.11 2.02 15.96
CA GLY A 52 -13.49 2.22 15.50
C GLY A 52 -14.08 0.98 14.81
N THR A 53 -15.13 1.17 14.02
CA THR A 53 -15.78 0.07 13.28
C THR A 53 -15.04 -0.22 11.98
N VAL A 54 -14.33 -1.35 11.90
CA VAL A 54 -13.66 -1.79 10.66
C VAL A 54 -14.69 -2.08 9.57
N ARG A 55 -14.86 -1.12 8.65
CA ARG A 55 -15.92 -1.12 7.64
C ARG A 55 -15.42 -1.58 6.28
N TRP A 56 -14.23 -1.11 5.90
CA TRP A 56 -13.64 -1.40 4.60
C TRP A 56 -12.20 -1.85 4.75
N ALA A 57 -11.82 -2.79 3.91
CA ALA A 57 -10.44 -3.20 3.74
C ALA A 57 -10.06 -3.33 2.28
N VAL A 58 -8.79 -3.09 1.96
CA VAL A 58 -8.27 -3.19 0.60
C VAL A 58 -7.05 -4.10 0.55
N ALA A 59 -7.06 -5.02 -0.41
CA ALA A 59 -5.85 -5.64 -0.93
C ALA A 59 -5.33 -4.79 -2.10
N PRO A 60 -4.30 -3.95 -1.87
CA PRO A 60 -3.98 -2.85 -2.77
C PRO A 60 -3.28 -3.29 -4.05
N ASN A 61 -2.78 -4.52 -4.11
CA ASN A 61 -2.10 -5.05 -5.29
C ASN A 61 -2.04 -6.59 -5.26
N LYS A 62 -1.37 -7.20 -6.24
CA LYS A 62 -1.26 -8.66 -6.37
C LYS A 62 -0.33 -9.35 -5.37
N MET A 63 0.35 -8.63 -4.48
CA MET A 63 1.30 -9.17 -3.50
C MET A 63 0.81 -8.97 -2.05
N HIS A 64 0.11 -7.87 -1.77
CA HIS A 64 -0.32 -7.45 -0.43
C HIS A 64 -1.75 -7.86 -0.09
N HIS A 65 -2.05 -9.16 -0.21
CA HIS A 65 -3.40 -9.70 -0.02
C HIS A 65 -3.45 -10.92 0.91
N LEU A 66 -2.32 -11.30 1.52
CA LEU A 66 -2.17 -12.60 2.18
C LEU A 66 -3.14 -12.82 3.34
N TYR A 67 -3.50 -11.74 4.05
CA TYR A 67 -4.28 -11.82 5.29
C TYR A 67 -5.70 -11.27 5.17
N VAL A 68 -6.22 -11.03 3.97
CA VAL A 68 -7.62 -10.56 3.78
C VAL A 68 -8.65 -11.55 4.34
N ALA A 69 -8.40 -12.86 4.20
CA ALA A 69 -9.30 -13.88 4.72
C ALA A 69 -9.28 -13.93 6.25
N ASP A 70 -8.11 -13.69 6.86
CA ASP A 70 -7.96 -13.65 8.31
C ASP A 70 -8.63 -12.40 8.91
N LEU A 71 -8.48 -11.25 8.24
CA LEU A 71 -9.22 -10.03 8.58
C LEU A 71 -10.74 -10.25 8.53
N LYS A 72 -11.25 -10.87 7.45
CA LYS A 72 -12.68 -11.16 7.29
C LYS A 72 -13.23 -12.10 8.38
N LYS A 73 -12.41 -13.03 8.89
CA LYS A 73 -12.80 -13.91 10.01
C LYS A 73 -12.99 -13.13 11.32
N HIS A 74 -12.11 -12.16 11.60
CA HIS A 74 -12.17 -11.36 12.82
C HIS A 74 -13.19 -10.22 12.74
N PHE A 75 -13.46 -9.73 11.53
CA PHE A 75 -14.42 -8.65 11.26
C PHE A 75 -15.41 -9.09 10.16
N PRO A 76 -16.41 -9.93 10.47
CA PRO A 76 -17.30 -10.51 9.45
C PRO A 76 -18.04 -9.49 8.58
N GLU A 77 -18.35 -8.32 9.14
CA GLU A 77 -19.08 -7.23 8.46
C GLU A 77 -18.18 -6.37 7.55
N VAL A 78 -16.86 -6.55 7.57
CA VAL A 78 -15.94 -5.74 6.75
C VAL A 78 -16.16 -6.04 5.26
N GLN A 79 -16.29 -5.00 4.43
CA GLN A 79 -16.26 -5.17 2.97
C GLN A 79 -14.82 -5.11 2.48
N ILE A 80 -14.39 -6.11 1.71
CA ILE A 80 -13.02 -6.22 1.22
C ILE A 80 -12.97 -6.04 -0.29
N PHE A 81 -12.24 -5.03 -0.72
CA PHE A 81 -12.03 -4.69 -2.12
C PHE A 81 -10.61 -5.05 -2.54
N CYS A 82 -10.41 -5.27 -3.83
CA CYS A 82 -9.11 -5.67 -4.38
C CYS A 82 -8.69 -4.81 -5.57
N ALA A 83 -7.39 -4.75 -5.79
CA ALA A 83 -6.85 -4.21 -7.02
C ALA A 83 -7.21 -5.05 -8.25
N PRO A 84 -7.20 -4.46 -9.46
CA PRO A 84 -7.47 -5.18 -10.70
C PRO A 84 -6.65 -6.46 -10.87
N GLU A 85 -7.30 -7.52 -11.35
CA GLU A 85 -6.77 -8.88 -11.58
C GLU A 85 -6.44 -9.70 -10.32
N LEU A 86 -6.56 -9.14 -9.11
CA LEU A 86 -6.34 -9.91 -7.89
C LEU A 86 -7.48 -10.90 -7.62
N ASP A 87 -8.72 -10.54 -7.94
CA ASP A 87 -9.90 -11.41 -7.88
C ASP A 87 -9.71 -12.70 -8.70
N LYS A 88 -9.06 -12.61 -9.86
CA LYS A 88 -8.72 -13.78 -10.70
C LYS A 88 -7.60 -14.62 -10.09
N LYS A 89 -6.61 -13.98 -9.46
CA LYS A 89 -5.49 -14.67 -8.78
C LYS A 89 -5.96 -15.39 -7.50
N ARG A 90 -6.96 -14.85 -6.81
CA ARG A 90 -7.49 -15.33 -5.54
C ARG A 90 -8.90 -15.89 -5.71
N SER A 91 -9.03 -16.91 -6.55
CA SER A 91 -10.30 -17.62 -6.75
C SER A 91 -10.81 -18.31 -5.47
N ASP A 92 -9.96 -18.48 -4.46
CA ASP A 92 -10.29 -18.97 -3.12
C ASP A 92 -10.99 -17.93 -2.22
N PHE A 93 -11.01 -16.65 -2.61
CA PHE A 93 -11.56 -15.57 -1.79
C PHE A 93 -12.48 -14.65 -2.61
N LYS A 94 -13.72 -14.45 -2.14
CA LYS A 94 -14.69 -13.57 -2.78
C LYS A 94 -14.53 -12.13 -2.26
N PHE A 95 -14.08 -11.23 -3.13
CA PHE A 95 -14.05 -9.79 -2.84
C PHE A 95 -15.42 -9.14 -3.08
N ASP A 96 -15.69 -8.06 -2.36
CA ASP A 96 -16.90 -7.24 -2.49
C ASP A 96 -16.85 -6.32 -3.73
N GLY A 97 -15.65 -6.09 -4.29
CA GLY A 97 -15.48 -5.38 -5.55
C GLY A 97 -14.03 -5.22 -5.99
N VAL A 98 -13.84 -4.95 -7.27
CA VAL A 98 -12.54 -4.61 -7.87
C VAL A 98 -12.43 -3.09 -7.97
N ILE A 99 -11.28 -2.55 -7.59
CA ILE A 99 -11.04 -1.11 -7.56
C ILE A 99 -10.66 -0.59 -8.95
N THR A 100 -11.38 0.41 -9.45
CA THR A 100 -11.13 1.06 -10.75
C THR A 100 -10.99 2.57 -10.60
N ASN A 101 -10.52 3.26 -11.64
CA ASN A 101 -10.34 4.72 -11.62
C ASN A 101 -11.64 5.48 -11.94
N GLU A 102 -12.65 4.78 -12.45
CA GLU A 102 -13.85 5.36 -13.06
C GLU A 102 -15.03 5.42 -12.08
N GLN A 103 -14.92 4.77 -10.91
CA GLN A 103 -16.01 4.68 -9.94
C GLN A 103 -15.63 5.20 -8.57
N SER A 104 -16.63 5.75 -7.87
CA SER A 104 -16.54 6.07 -6.44
C SER A 104 -16.74 4.81 -5.61
N PHE A 105 -16.09 4.79 -4.45
CA PHE A 105 -16.19 3.72 -3.45
C PHE A 105 -16.68 4.31 -2.14
N PRO A 106 -17.13 3.47 -1.19
CA PRO A 106 -17.64 3.95 0.09
C PRO A 106 -16.69 4.86 0.88
N TRP A 107 -15.37 4.73 0.68
CA TRP A 107 -14.36 5.58 1.33
C TRP A 107 -14.04 6.89 0.60
N SER A 108 -14.60 7.12 -0.60
CA SER A 108 -14.17 8.22 -1.48
C SER A 108 -14.42 9.63 -0.93
N SER A 109 -15.22 9.79 0.12
CA SER A 109 -15.42 11.06 0.82
C SER A 109 -14.17 11.52 1.60
N GLU A 110 -13.40 10.59 2.15
CA GLU A 110 -12.25 10.89 3.01
C GLU A 110 -10.92 10.36 2.45
N VAL A 111 -10.95 9.32 1.62
CA VAL A 111 -9.74 8.73 1.01
C VAL A 111 -9.90 8.70 -0.51
N LYS A 112 -8.96 9.30 -1.22
CA LYS A 112 -8.87 9.22 -2.68
C LYS A 112 -8.03 8.00 -3.06
N HIS A 113 -8.23 7.47 -4.27
CA HIS A 113 -7.39 6.38 -4.79
C HIS A 113 -7.04 6.60 -6.26
N VAL A 114 -5.96 5.95 -6.69
CA VAL A 114 -5.57 5.86 -8.11
C VAL A 114 -5.04 4.46 -8.37
N PHE A 115 -5.63 3.78 -9.35
CA PHE A 115 -5.03 2.58 -9.94
C PHE A 115 -3.88 2.98 -10.88
N ILE A 116 -2.70 2.44 -10.59
CA ILE A 116 -1.47 2.64 -11.37
C ILE A 116 -1.50 1.70 -12.57
N GLU A 117 -1.85 2.26 -13.72
CA GLU A 117 -1.85 1.54 -14.99
C GLU A 117 -0.41 1.31 -15.51
N GLY A 118 -0.25 0.46 -16.52
CA GLY A 118 1.02 0.28 -17.21
C GLY A 118 2.14 -0.43 -16.44
N ALA A 119 1.92 -0.79 -15.17
CA ALA A 119 2.81 -1.61 -14.35
C ALA A 119 2.17 -2.93 -13.91
N PRO A 120 1.92 -3.87 -14.84
CA PRO A 120 1.06 -5.02 -14.60
C PRO A 120 1.64 -6.05 -13.63
N PHE A 121 2.93 -5.96 -13.26
CA PHE A 121 3.53 -6.90 -12.31
C PHE A 121 2.87 -6.77 -10.93
N TYR A 122 2.69 -5.55 -10.43
CA TYR A 122 2.03 -5.28 -9.14
C TYR A 122 0.52 -5.08 -9.30
N ASN A 123 0.06 -4.35 -10.33
CA ASN A 123 -1.32 -3.85 -10.42
C ASN A 123 -1.73 -3.14 -9.12
N GLU A 124 -1.10 -2.02 -8.82
CA GLU A 124 -1.29 -1.35 -7.54
C GLU A 124 -2.33 -0.25 -7.60
N VAL A 125 -3.14 -0.18 -6.56
CA VAL A 125 -3.98 0.96 -6.22
C VAL A 125 -3.33 1.70 -5.05
N VAL A 126 -3.01 2.97 -5.27
CA VAL A 126 -2.52 3.85 -4.20
C VAL A 126 -3.65 4.66 -3.62
N PHE A 127 -3.52 5.06 -2.36
CA PHE A 127 -4.54 5.81 -1.62
C PHE A 127 -3.97 7.11 -1.09
N PHE A 128 -4.79 8.15 -1.00
CA PHE A 128 -4.41 9.45 -0.46
C PHE A 128 -5.45 9.91 0.55
N HIS A 129 -4.99 10.18 1.77
CA HIS A 129 -5.79 10.76 2.84
C HIS A 129 -5.51 12.28 2.92
N PRO A 130 -6.43 13.14 2.45
CA PRO A 130 -6.19 14.57 2.35
C PRO A 130 -5.98 15.24 3.71
N LYS A 131 -6.72 14.82 4.74
CA LYS A 131 -6.70 15.43 6.07
C LYS A 131 -5.31 15.38 6.72
N THR A 132 -4.59 14.27 6.53
CA THR A 132 -3.21 14.11 7.04
C THR A 132 -2.12 14.31 6.00
N LYS A 133 -2.49 14.68 4.76
CA LYS A 133 -1.58 14.80 3.61
C LYS A 133 -0.71 13.55 3.40
N THR A 134 -1.31 12.37 3.56
CA THR A 134 -0.60 11.09 3.51
C THR A 134 -0.95 10.32 2.25
N LEU A 135 0.05 10.06 1.41
CA LEU A 135 -0.02 9.05 0.37
C LEU A 135 0.29 7.67 0.98
N ILE A 136 -0.51 6.67 0.65
CA ILE A 136 -0.38 5.30 1.11
C ILE A 136 -0.14 4.45 -0.12
N VAL A 137 1.01 3.79 -0.13
CA VAL A 137 1.47 2.91 -1.20
C VAL A 137 1.86 1.55 -0.63
N SER A 138 2.01 0.57 -1.50
CA SER A 138 2.54 -0.75 -1.20
C SER A 138 3.89 -0.93 -1.89
N ASP A 139 3.89 -1.22 -3.19
CA ASP A 139 5.09 -1.53 -3.97
C ASP A 139 5.50 -0.42 -4.96
N LEU A 140 4.70 0.63 -5.17
CA LEU A 140 5.06 1.77 -6.02
C LEU A 140 6.33 2.47 -5.53
N ALA A 141 6.60 2.41 -4.23
CA ALA A 141 7.86 2.81 -3.63
C ALA A 141 8.22 1.92 -2.43
N THR A 142 9.51 1.66 -2.27
CA THR A 142 10.09 1.03 -1.07
C THR A 142 11.11 1.99 -0.44
N ASN A 143 11.43 1.81 0.84
CA ASN A 143 12.36 2.69 1.53
C ASN A 143 13.22 1.95 2.56
N PHE A 144 14.09 1.07 2.08
CA PHE A 144 14.95 0.25 2.92
C PHE A 144 16.20 1.02 3.37
N GLN A 145 16.06 1.85 4.41
CA GLN A 145 17.18 2.62 4.97
C GLN A 145 18.11 1.76 5.83
N GLN A 146 17.56 0.83 6.60
CA GLN A 146 18.32 -0.03 7.49
C GLN A 146 17.78 -1.46 7.51
N THR A 147 18.66 -2.40 7.84
CA THR A 147 18.31 -3.81 8.06
C THR A 147 19.44 -4.50 8.84
N ASP A 148 19.06 -5.34 9.80
CA ASP A 148 19.99 -6.14 10.59
C ASP A 148 20.41 -7.43 9.88
N SER A 149 19.72 -7.80 8.79
CA SER A 149 20.02 -8.99 7.99
C SER A 149 21.11 -8.69 6.96
N LEU A 150 22.30 -9.29 7.13
CA LEU A 150 23.39 -9.16 6.16
C LEU A 150 22.98 -9.65 4.76
N LEU A 151 22.23 -10.75 4.69
CA LEU A 151 21.71 -11.29 3.43
C LEU A 151 20.78 -10.28 2.74
N THR A 152 19.85 -9.70 3.50
CA THR A 152 18.93 -8.66 2.99
C THR A 152 19.72 -7.45 2.50
N LYS A 153 20.69 -6.98 3.29
CA LYS A 153 21.54 -5.83 2.93
C LYS A 153 22.29 -6.07 1.64
N MET A 154 22.88 -7.25 1.46
CA MET A 154 23.56 -7.63 0.22
C MET A 154 22.59 -7.66 -0.98
N PHE A 155 21.43 -8.30 -0.82
CA PHE A 155 20.42 -8.38 -1.85
C PHE A 155 19.93 -6.99 -2.31
N LEU A 156 19.57 -6.13 -1.35
CA LEU A 156 19.12 -4.76 -1.64
C LEU A 156 20.22 -3.90 -2.27
N LYS A 157 21.50 -4.10 -1.90
CA LYS A 157 22.63 -3.43 -2.55
C LYS A 157 22.80 -3.85 -4.01
N ILE A 158 22.64 -5.14 -4.31
CA ILE A 158 22.70 -5.66 -5.69
C ILE A 158 21.57 -5.06 -6.54
N LEU A 159 20.37 -4.92 -5.97
CA LEU A 159 19.24 -4.26 -6.64
C LEU A 159 19.39 -2.74 -6.71
N GLY A 160 20.26 -2.15 -5.89
CA GLY A 160 20.44 -0.70 -5.78
C GLY A 160 19.37 0.01 -4.93
N SER A 161 18.58 -0.74 -4.17
CA SER A 161 17.47 -0.23 -3.35
C SER A 161 17.86 0.05 -1.89
N TYR A 162 19.02 -0.43 -1.42
CA TYR A 162 19.49 -0.14 -0.06
C TYR A 162 19.86 1.33 0.11
N GLY A 163 19.26 2.02 1.08
CA GLY A 163 19.42 3.46 1.30
C GLY A 163 18.78 4.32 0.21
N HIS A 164 17.93 3.74 -0.64
CA HIS A 164 17.26 4.42 -1.74
C HIS A 164 15.75 4.39 -1.53
N PHE A 165 15.11 5.52 -1.79
CA PHE A 165 13.65 5.61 -1.82
C PHE A 165 13.15 5.36 -3.24
N GLY A 166 12.16 4.48 -3.36
CA GLY A 166 11.44 4.20 -4.61
C GLY A 166 12.11 3.20 -5.54
N TRP A 167 11.58 3.09 -6.76
CA TRP A 167 12.10 2.18 -7.77
C TRP A 167 13.45 2.63 -8.32
N THR A 168 14.36 1.68 -8.40
CA THR A 168 15.61 1.78 -9.14
C THR A 168 15.36 1.91 -10.65
N LYS A 169 16.40 2.27 -11.41
CA LYS A 169 16.34 2.27 -12.88
C LYS A 169 16.01 0.89 -13.45
N THR A 170 16.50 -0.17 -12.81
CA THR A 170 16.27 -1.56 -13.23
C THR A 170 14.82 -1.96 -12.99
N GLU A 171 14.26 -1.66 -11.83
CA GLU A 171 12.86 -1.95 -11.50
C GLU A 171 11.91 -1.18 -12.43
N LYS A 172 12.16 0.11 -12.68
CA LYS A 172 11.40 0.88 -13.68
C LYS A 172 11.39 0.23 -15.05
N ARG A 173 12.54 -0.24 -15.54
CA ARG A 173 12.65 -0.94 -16.84
C ARG A 173 11.92 -2.29 -16.83
N LEU A 174 11.94 -2.99 -15.71
CA LEU A 174 11.34 -4.31 -15.59
C LEU A 174 9.80 -4.22 -15.45
N PHE A 175 9.30 -3.29 -14.65
CA PHE A 175 7.90 -3.28 -14.24
C PHE A 175 7.00 -2.35 -15.06
N ILE A 176 7.53 -1.25 -15.62
CA ILE A 176 6.75 -0.38 -16.50
C ILE A 176 6.71 -0.98 -17.90
N LYS A 177 5.55 -1.47 -18.31
CA LYS A 177 5.28 -2.09 -19.62
C LYS A 177 4.58 -1.14 -20.59
N ASP A 178 3.73 -0.26 -20.07
CA ASP A 178 3.15 0.86 -20.81
C ASP A 178 3.52 2.15 -20.11
N LYS A 179 4.48 2.89 -20.68
CA LYS A 179 4.96 4.15 -20.11
C LYS A 179 3.87 5.23 -20.11
N ASN A 180 3.07 5.31 -21.17
CA ASN A 180 2.08 6.37 -21.30
C ASN A 180 0.96 6.19 -20.27
N ALA A 181 0.46 4.96 -20.12
CA ALA A 181 -0.53 4.65 -19.09
C ALA A 181 0.01 4.86 -17.68
N PHE A 182 1.23 4.37 -17.41
CA PHE A 182 1.88 4.53 -16.10
C PHE A 182 2.04 6.00 -15.70
N TYR A 183 2.61 6.81 -16.60
CA TYR A 183 2.85 8.22 -16.31
C TYR A 183 1.55 9.03 -16.22
N ARG A 184 0.50 8.66 -16.97
CA ARG A 184 -0.84 9.26 -16.82
C ARG A 184 -1.43 8.99 -15.43
N SER A 185 -1.33 7.76 -14.91
CA SER A 185 -1.74 7.46 -13.54
C SER A 185 -0.88 8.20 -12.51
N LEU A 186 0.44 8.22 -12.72
CA LEU A 186 1.36 8.90 -11.82
C LEU A 186 1.11 10.41 -11.75
N ASP A 187 0.80 11.06 -12.88
CA ASP A 187 0.49 12.49 -12.92
C ASP A 187 -0.75 12.82 -12.06
N LYS A 188 -1.75 11.92 -12.02
CA LYS A 188 -2.91 12.05 -11.11
C LYS A 188 -2.47 11.93 -9.65
N VAL A 189 -1.61 10.97 -9.30
CA VAL A 189 -1.08 10.84 -7.94
C VAL A 189 -0.30 12.10 -7.54
N LEU A 190 0.56 12.60 -8.43
CA LEU A 190 1.35 13.80 -8.21
C LEU A 190 0.52 15.10 -8.17
N SER A 191 -0.72 15.08 -8.64
CA SER A 191 -1.65 16.21 -8.46
C SER A 191 -2.20 16.32 -7.02
N PHE A 192 -2.11 15.25 -6.22
CA PHE A 192 -2.52 15.31 -4.82
C PHE A 192 -1.56 16.16 -3.98
N ASP A 193 -2.08 16.80 -2.93
CA ASP A 193 -1.32 17.61 -1.98
C ASP A 193 -0.86 16.75 -0.79
N PHE A 194 0.06 15.82 -1.03
CA PHE A 194 0.66 14.98 0.01
C PHE A 194 2.08 15.43 0.36
N ASP A 195 2.47 15.18 1.59
CA ASP A 195 3.84 15.39 2.11
C ASP A 195 4.41 14.09 2.69
N ARG A 196 3.54 13.24 3.23
CA ARG A 196 3.91 11.97 3.85
C ARG A 196 3.67 10.81 2.89
N ILE A 197 4.53 9.80 2.95
CA ILE A 197 4.32 8.52 2.27
C ILE A 197 4.43 7.38 3.29
N ILE A 198 3.33 6.67 3.49
CA ILE A 198 3.33 5.37 4.17
C ILE A 198 3.42 4.29 3.10
N LEU A 199 4.36 3.38 3.27
CA LEU A 199 4.71 2.34 2.30
C LEU A 199 4.81 0.97 2.98
N ALA A 200 4.66 -0.12 2.22
CA ALA A 200 4.63 -1.46 2.81
C ALA A 200 6.01 -1.98 3.27
N HIS A 201 7.08 -1.48 2.66
CA HIS A 201 8.42 -2.04 2.78
C HIS A 201 9.48 -1.01 3.17
N GLY A 202 9.89 -1.04 4.44
CA GLY A 202 10.88 -0.11 5.00
C GLY A 202 10.24 1.05 5.76
N GLU A 203 10.96 2.17 5.85
CA GLU A 203 10.59 3.29 6.71
C GLU A 203 9.59 4.23 6.03
N PRO A 204 8.52 4.69 6.72
CA PRO A 204 7.67 5.75 6.19
C PRO A 204 8.45 7.04 5.93
N VAL A 205 8.06 7.78 4.90
CA VAL A 205 8.57 9.14 4.64
C VAL A 205 7.61 10.12 5.31
N LEU A 206 8.12 10.89 6.27
CA LEU A 206 7.30 11.79 7.08
C LEU A 206 7.27 13.25 6.59
N THR A 207 8.20 13.61 5.71
CA THR A 207 8.28 14.93 5.05
C THR A 207 8.88 14.78 3.66
N ASP A 208 8.63 15.74 2.78
CA ASP A 208 9.19 15.81 1.42
C ASP A 208 8.83 14.63 0.49
N GLY A 209 7.80 13.86 0.85
CA GLY A 209 7.41 12.65 0.13
C GLY A 209 7.09 12.92 -1.33
N LYS A 210 6.42 14.04 -1.63
CA LYS A 210 6.09 14.42 -3.01
C LYS A 210 7.33 14.71 -3.83
N GLN A 211 8.28 15.48 -3.30
CA GLN A 211 9.55 15.76 -3.98
C GLN A 211 10.36 14.47 -4.17
N MET A 212 10.38 13.58 -3.17
CA MET A 212 11.05 12.28 -3.28
C MET A 212 10.44 11.42 -4.38
N LEU A 213 9.11 11.30 -4.45
CA LEU A 213 8.43 10.54 -5.49
C LEU A 213 8.63 11.13 -6.89
N GLN A 214 8.61 12.47 -7.01
CA GLN A 214 8.93 13.16 -8.27
C GLN A 214 10.35 12.85 -8.75
N LYS A 215 11.34 12.85 -7.85
CA LYS A 215 12.73 12.50 -8.18
C LYS A 215 12.85 11.06 -8.67
N VAL A 216 12.12 10.12 -8.05
CA VAL A 216 12.10 8.71 -8.47
C VAL A 216 11.60 8.58 -9.90
N PHE A 217 10.56 9.31 -10.29
CA PHE A 217 9.92 9.16 -11.59
C PHE A 217 10.13 10.35 -12.54
N ALA A 218 11.21 11.11 -12.34
CA ALA A 218 11.60 12.18 -13.25
C ALA A 218 11.81 11.63 -14.67
N ARG A 219 11.31 12.36 -15.66
CA ARG A 219 11.35 12.01 -17.09
C ARG A 219 12.62 12.55 -17.75
#